data_AF-A0A956PPF7-F1
#
_entry.id   AF-A0A956PPF7-F1
#
_cell.length_a   1.000
_cell.length_b   1.000
_cell.length_c   1.000
_cell.angle_alpha   90.00
_cell.angle_beta   90.00
_cell.angle_gamma   90.00
#
_symmetry.space_group_name_H-M   'P 1'
#
loop_
_entity.id
_entity.type
_entity.pdbx_description
1 polymer ?
#
loop_
_entity_poly.entity_id
_entity_poly.type
_entity_poly.pdbx_seq_one_letter_code
_entity_poly.pdbx_strand_id
1 'polypeptide(L)'
;MNTAGSARSVHVSHVPNLGACLSGPDQKVDLNLPSGPERLLTSLFLQWNPAGRTRKGRVTDDELADWIDGMLRGSAGPEHREAFYYQAWPIGWRLIGLLRRFSVEVEILPDDIFEGRYGTKIAGHYVYRFKLIHIKESSLFDTRGSVVLHELGHAIDHLISSLCNGGYRISTKLWHWFAEQRRGFVTAYASTKPAEYLAESVEAYFVRDEHLVLQERDPSMYLFLDDLFTISAA
;
A
#
# COMPACT_ATOMS: atom_id res chain seq x y z
N MET A 1 17.91 -18.85 -44.73
CA MET A 1 17.86 -19.39 -43.36
C MET A 1 17.62 -18.23 -42.41
N ASN A 2 16.47 -18.22 -41.76
CA ASN A 2 16.09 -17.25 -40.73
C ASN A 2 16.81 -17.55 -39.42
N THR A 3 17.22 -16.53 -38.68
CA THR A 3 16.85 -16.31 -37.27
C THR A 3 17.38 -14.96 -36.80
N ALA A 4 16.49 -13.97 -36.80
CA ALA A 4 16.65 -12.71 -36.09
C ALA A 4 16.32 -12.95 -34.60
N GLY A 5 17.26 -12.64 -33.70
CA GLY A 5 17.04 -12.52 -32.27
C GLY A 5 16.96 -11.05 -31.88
N SER A 6 15.79 -10.44 -32.12
CA SER A 6 15.50 -9.05 -31.73
C SER A 6 15.41 -8.95 -30.21
N ALA A 7 16.35 -8.23 -29.60
CA ALA A 7 16.21 -7.72 -28.25
C ALA A 7 15.05 -6.72 -28.23
N ARG A 8 13.87 -7.17 -27.80
CA ARG A 8 12.73 -6.29 -27.54
C ARG A 8 12.98 -5.55 -26.22
N SER A 9 13.60 -4.38 -26.35
CA SER A 9 13.46 -3.30 -25.37
C SER A 9 11.98 -2.99 -25.23
N VAL A 10 11.38 -3.31 -24.08
CA VAL A 10 9.98 -2.96 -23.80
C VAL A 10 9.97 -1.53 -23.28
N HIS A 11 9.47 -0.61 -24.11
CA HIS A 11 9.02 0.69 -23.66
C HIS A 11 7.82 0.48 -22.73
N VAL A 12 8.03 0.55 -21.41
CA VAL A 12 6.96 0.97 -20.51
C VAL A 12 6.77 2.45 -20.81
N SER A 13 5.62 2.80 -21.40
CA SER A 13 5.28 4.19 -21.65
C SER A 13 5.35 4.93 -20.32
N HIS A 14 6.27 5.88 -20.24
CA HIS A 14 6.42 6.81 -19.13
C HIS A 14 5.02 7.23 -18.67
N VAL A 15 4.67 6.92 -17.42
CA VAL A 15 3.43 7.41 -16.81
C VAL A 15 3.42 8.92 -17.06
N PRO A 16 2.40 9.49 -17.73
CA PRO A 16 2.35 10.93 -17.97
C PRO A 16 2.56 11.60 -16.63
N ASN A 17 3.45 12.59 -16.59
CA ASN A 17 3.86 13.30 -15.38
C ASN A 17 2.63 13.69 -14.53
N LEU A 18 2.23 12.82 -13.60
CA LEU A 18 0.94 12.92 -12.88
C LEU A 18 0.89 14.19 -12.03
N GLY A 19 2.06 14.71 -11.65
CA GLY A 19 2.20 16.01 -11.01
C GLY A 19 1.63 17.18 -11.82
N ALA A 20 1.66 17.11 -13.16
CA ALA A 20 1.10 18.14 -14.04
C ALA A 20 -0.42 18.01 -14.26
N CYS A 21 -0.99 16.81 -14.06
CA CYS A 21 -2.42 16.57 -14.20
C CYS A 21 -3.22 16.95 -12.94
N LEU A 22 -2.56 17.13 -11.80
CA LEU A 22 -3.18 17.42 -10.50
C LEU A 22 -3.42 18.92 -10.24
N SER A 23 -3.03 19.83 -11.15
CA SER A 23 -3.14 21.29 -10.97
C SER A 23 -4.42 21.92 -11.55
N GLY A 24 -5.33 21.15 -12.15
CA GLY A 24 -6.56 21.66 -12.79
C GLY A 24 -7.82 21.53 -11.91
N PRO A 25 -8.80 22.45 -12.02
CA PRO A 25 -10.08 22.33 -11.31
C PRO A 25 -10.99 21.29 -11.99
N ASP A 26 -11.61 20.41 -11.19
CA ASP A 26 -12.84 19.65 -11.48
C ASP A 26 -13.12 19.30 -12.94
N GLN A 27 -12.16 18.71 -13.65
CA GLN A 27 -12.46 18.01 -14.90
C GLN A 27 -12.64 16.53 -14.57
N LYS A 28 -13.85 16.02 -14.79
CA LYS A 28 -14.01 14.62 -15.19
C LYS A 28 -13.29 14.48 -16.52
N VAL A 29 -11.99 14.23 -16.46
CA VAL A 29 -11.21 13.89 -17.65
C VAL A 29 -11.60 12.45 -17.96
N ASP A 30 -12.33 12.25 -19.07
CA ASP A 30 -12.43 10.94 -19.71
C ASP A 30 -11.04 10.60 -20.27
N LEU A 31 -10.16 10.19 -19.37
CA LEU A 31 -8.86 9.67 -19.71
C LEU A 31 -9.12 8.29 -20.33
N ASN A 32 -8.81 8.14 -21.62
CA ASN A 32 -8.61 6.84 -22.24
C ASN A 32 -7.37 6.18 -21.59
N LEU A 33 -7.55 5.69 -20.36
CA LEU A 33 -6.50 5.06 -19.59
C LEU A 33 -6.36 3.59 -20.01
N PRO A 34 -5.13 3.05 -20.03
CA PRO A 34 -4.88 1.63 -20.29
C PRO A 34 -5.71 0.73 -19.37
N SER A 35 -6.00 -0.50 -19.78
CA SER A 35 -6.67 -1.51 -18.95
C SER A 35 -5.76 -2.12 -17.85
N GLY A 36 -4.57 -1.55 -17.65
CA GLY A 36 -3.51 -2.04 -16.77
C GLY A 36 -3.42 -1.32 -15.41
N PRO A 37 -2.33 -1.56 -14.66
CA PRO A 37 -2.10 -1.00 -13.33
C PRO A 37 -2.13 0.53 -13.27
N GLU A 38 -1.73 1.23 -14.35
CA GLU A 38 -1.67 2.70 -14.34
C GLU A 38 -3.06 3.34 -14.16
N ARG A 39 -4.12 2.67 -14.64
CA ARG A 39 -5.50 3.13 -14.44
C ARG A 39 -5.91 3.11 -12.98
N LEU A 40 -5.38 2.19 -12.17
CA LEU A 40 -5.72 2.10 -10.76
C LEU A 40 -5.16 3.30 -9.99
N LEU A 41 -3.89 3.61 -10.20
CA LEU A 41 -3.22 4.74 -9.53
C LEU A 41 -3.88 6.06 -9.95
N THR A 42 -4.16 6.19 -11.24
CA THR A 42 -4.86 7.37 -11.78
C THR A 42 -6.27 7.48 -11.20
N SER A 43 -7.03 6.38 -11.13
CA SER A 43 -8.38 6.37 -10.58
C SER A 43 -8.37 6.64 -9.07
N LEU A 44 -7.39 6.12 -8.33
CA LEU A 44 -7.24 6.33 -6.90
C LEU A 44 -6.99 7.80 -6.58
N PHE A 45 -6.01 8.45 -7.22
CA PHE A 45 -5.60 9.80 -6.83
C PHE A 45 -6.26 10.94 -7.60
N LEU A 46 -6.78 10.73 -8.82
CA LEU A 46 -7.55 11.76 -9.52
C LEU A 46 -9.01 11.83 -9.08
N GLN A 47 -9.61 10.68 -8.74
CA GLN A 47 -11.04 10.66 -8.36
C GLN A 47 -11.25 10.88 -6.87
N TRP A 48 -10.27 10.53 -6.03
CA TRP A 48 -10.40 10.58 -4.58
C TRP A 48 -9.42 11.57 -3.99
N ASN A 49 -9.96 12.71 -3.53
CA ASN A 49 -9.16 13.68 -2.81
C ASN A 49 -8.94 13.20 -1.35
N PRO A 50 -7.70 12.88 -0.93
CA PRO A 50 -7.40 12.40 0.43
C PRO A 50 -7.81 13.40 1.51
N ALA A 51 -7.76 14.70 1.21
CA ALA A 51 -8.06 15.78 2.15
C ALA A 51 -9.45 16.42 1.98
N GLY A 52 -10.32 15.84 1.13
CA GLY A 52 -11.67 16.38 0.87
C GLY A 52 -11.73 17.33 -0.33
N ARG A 53 -12.94 17.69 -0.78
CA ARG A 53 -13.20 18.25 -2.12
C ARG A 53 -12.43 19.54 -2.49
N THR A 54 -11.89 20.27 -1.52
CA THR A 54 -11.37 21.63 -1.73
C THR A 54 -9.86 21.78 -1.57
N ARG A 55 -9.15 20.77 -1.05
CA ARG A 55 -7.74 20.91 -0.70
C ARG A 55 -6.82 20.47 -1.84
N LYS A 56 -5.90 21.34 -2.25
CA LYS A 56 -5.01 21.15 -3.42
C LYS A 56 -3.52 21.01 -3.08
N GLY A 57 -3.14 21.11 -1.81
CA GLY A 57 -1.75 21.09 -1.37
C GLY A 57 -1.44 19.98 -0.38
N ARG A 58 -0.14 19.68 -0.21
CA ARG A 58 0.40 18.76 0.80
C ARG A 58 -0.07 19.16 2.20
N VAL A 59 -0.37 18.16 3.03
CA VAL A 59 -0.67 18.36 4.45
C VAL A 59 0.62 18.56 5.25
N THR A 60 0.54 19.29 6.35
CA THR A 60 1.68 19.43 7.27
C THR A 60 1.96 18.12 7.99
N ASP A 61 3.15 18.01 8.56
CA ASP A 61 3.53 16.81 9.32
C ASP A 61 2.63 16.64 10.57
N ASP A 62 2.25 17.74 11.23
CA ASP A 62 1.28 17.73 12.34
C ASP A 62 -0.10 17.21 11.91
N GLU A 63 -0.59 17.61 10.73
CA GLU A 63 -1.87 17.12 10.23
C GLU A 63 -1.83 15.63 9.86
N LEU A 64 -0.70 15.16 9.34
CA LEU A 64 -0.51 13.74 9.08
C LEU A 64 -0.44 12.95 10.39
N ALA A 65 0.21 13.48 11.43
CA ALA A 65 0.19 12.91 12.76
C ALA A 65 -1.24 12.84 13.31
N ASP A 66 -2.02 13.92 13.23
CA ASP A 66 -3.44 13.94 13.63
C ASP A 66 -4.28 12.91 12.87
N TRP A 67 -3.97 12.67 11.59
CA TRP A 67 -4.67 11.67 10.79
C TRP A 67 -4.34 10.26 11.23
N ILE A 68 -3.07 9.96 11.47
CA ILE A 68 -2.59 8.68 11.99
C ILE A 68 -3.19 8.43 13.38
N ASP A 69 -3.15 9.42 14.26
CA ASP A 69 -3.77 9.34 15.59
C ASP A 69 -5.27 9.13 15.51
N GLY A 70 -5.94 9.73 14.53
CA GLY A 70 -7.36 9.51 14.26
C GLY A 70 -7.70 8.11 13.74
N MET A 71 -6.72 7.32 13.28
CA MET A 71 -6.90 5.90 12.94
C MET A 71 -6.70 5.00 14.16
N LEU A 72 -5.92 5.44 15.15
CA LEU A 72 -5.60 4.66 16.35
C LEU A 72 -6.76 4.66 17.36
N ARG A 73 -7.17 3.45 17.75
CA ARG A 73 -8.17 3.18 18.79
C ARG A 73 -7.52 2.63 20.04
N GLY A 74 -8.25 2.74 21.14
CA GLY A 74 -7.86 2.16 22.43
C GLY A 74 -6.85 3.03 23.19
N SER A 75 -6.24 2.41 24.21
CA SER A 75 -5.41 3.06 25.22
C SER A 75 -3.91 2.82 25.04
N ALA A 76 -3.47 2.55 23.80
CA ALA A 76 -2.05 2.38 23.50
C ALA A 76 -1.23 3.58 24.01
N GLY A 77 -0.15 3.30 24.72
CA GLY A 77 0.71 4.33 25.31
C GLY A 77 1.40 5.20 24.25
N PRO A 78 1.90 6.39 24.63
CA PRO A 78 2.53 7.33 23.69
C PRO A 78 3.65 6.71 22.83
N GLU A 79 4.50 5.88 23.44
CA GLU A 79 5.60 5.18 22.76
C GLU A 79 5.14 4.22 21.64
N HIS A 80 4.00 3.54 21.85
CA HIS A 80 3.44 2.61 20.86
C HIS A 80 2.79 3.37 19.70
N ARG A 81 2.15 4.50 20.00
CA ARG A 81 1.59 5.40 18.98
C ARG A 81 2.69 6.01 18.12
N GLU A 82 3.76 6.46 18.76
CA GLU A 82 4.95 6.98 18.09
C GLU A 82 5.62 5.92 17.20
N ALA A 83 5.77 4.68 17.71
CA ALA A 83 6.28 3.56 16.92
C ALA A 83 5.41 3.26 15.70
N PHE A 84 4.08 3.22 15.87
CA PHE A 84 3.15 3.05 14.75
C PHE A 84 3.28 4.18 13.73
N TYR A 85 3.31 5.43 14.19
CA TYR A 85 3.48 6.61 13.35
C TYR A 85 4.73 6.51 12.48
N TYR A 86 5.88 6.21 13.07
CA TYR A 86 7.14 6.09 12.32
C TYR A 86 7.12 4.98 11.28
N GLN A 87 6.46 3.86 11.56
CA GLN A 87 6.34 2.78 10.58
C GLN A 87 5.32 3.08 9.47
N ALA A 88 4.23 3.78 9.77
CA ALA A 88 3.19 4.11 8.79
C ALA A 88 3.56 5.31 7.90
N TRP A 89 4.38 6.23 8.42
CA TRP A 89 4.78 7.47 7.76
C TRP A 89 5.26 7.32 6.30
N PRO A 90 6.11 6.32 5.97
CA PRO A 90 6.67 6.19 4.62
C PRO A 90 5.65 5.96 3.50
N ILE A 91 4.45 5.46 3.83
CA ILE A 91 3.37 5.22 2.86
C ILE A 91 2.89 6.52 2.19
N GLY A 92 3.11 7.67 2.84
CA GLY A 92 2.81 8.98 2.29
C GLY A 92 1.40 9.47 2.63
N TRP A 93 1.29 10.79 2.74
CA TRP A 93 0.13 11.47 3.30
C TRP A 93 -1.17 11.23 2.52
N ARG A 94 -1.10 11.06 1.19
CA ARG A 94 -2.31 10.83 0.38
C ARG A 94 -2.93 9.48 0.69
N LEU A 95 -2.12 8.42 0.77
CA LEU A 95 -2.62 7.09 1.10
C LEU A 95 -3.13 7.02 2.52
N ILE A 96 -2.41 7.59 3.48
CA ILE A 96 -2.89 7.69 4.87
C ILE A 96 -4.24 8.43 4.94
N GLY A 97 -4.37 9.56 4.24
CA GLY A 97 -5.62 10.31 4.15
C GLY A 97 -6.77 9.49 3.54
N LEU A 98 -6.48 8.72 2.49
CA LEU A 98 -7.48 7.83 1.88
C LEU A 98 -7.86 6.66 2.80
N LEU A 99 -6.90 6.02 3.48
CA LEU A 99 -7.15 4.95 4.44
C LEU A 99 -8.03 5.45 5.59
N ARG A 100 -7.72 6.63 6.14
CA ARG A 100 -8.54 7.28 7.16
C ARG A 100 -9.95 7.61 6.66
N ARG A 101 -10.10 8.22 5.48
CA ARG A 101 -11.42 8.48 4.86
C ARG A 101 -12.19 7.21 4.55
N PHE A 102 -11.48 6.13 4.25
CA PHE A 102 -12.03 4.81 4.06
C PHE A 102 -12.38 4.13 5.38
N SER A 103 -12.16 4.79 6.51
CA SER A 103 -12.46 4.32 7.87
C SER A 103 -11.64 3.09 8.26
N VAL A 104 -10.36 3.06 7.84
CA VAL A 104 -9.40 2.11 8.39
C VAL A 104 -9.01 2.55 9.80
N GLU A 105 -9.01 1.60 10.72
CA GLU A 105 -8.72 1.81 12.12
C GLU A 105 -7.68 0.81 12.60
N VAL A 106 -7.01 1.14 13.70
CA VAL A 106 -5.88 0.38 14.23
C VAL A 106 -6.04 0.22 15.73
N GLU A 107 -5.93 -1.01 16.24
CA GLU A 107 -5.84 -1.29 17.67
C GLU A 107 -4.50 -1.97 17.96
N ILE A 108 -3.69 -1.35 18.81
CA ILE A 108 -2.48 -1.97 19.34
C ILE A 108 -2.88 -2.70 20.61
N LEU A 109 -2.70 -4.02 20.61
CA LEU A 109 -3.18 -4.91 21.65
C LEU A 109 -2.00 -5.43 22.49
N PRO A 110 -2.19 -5.53 23.83
CA PRO A 110 -1.30 -6.29 24.68
C PRO A 110 -1.06 -7.70 24.15
N ASP A 111 0.16 -8.20 24.31
CA ASP A 111 0.60 -9.47 23.73
C ASP A 111 -0.35 -10.63 24.08
N ASP A 112 -0.75 -10.73 25.35
CA ASP A 112 -1.65 -11.77 25.85
C ASP A 112 -3.07 -11.67 25.25
N ILE A 113 -3.59 -10.45 25.11
CA ILE A 113 -4.90 -10.20 24.48
C ILE A 113 -4.86 -10.55 22.99
N PHE A 114 -3.80 -10.14 22.29
CA PHE A 114 -3.63 -10.43 20.86
C PHE A 114 -3.52 -11.95 20.64
N GLU A 115 -2.65 -12.62 21.38
CA GLU A 115 -2.42 -14.05 21.27
C GLU A 115 -3.66 -14.87 21.64
N GLY A 116 -4.46 -14.40 22.62
CA GLY A 116 -5.74 -15.01 22.93
C GLY A 116 -6.75 -14.97 21.78
N ARG A 117 -6.67 -13.96 20.90
CA ARG A 117 -7.56 -13.81 19.73
C ARG A 117 -7.05 -14.53 18.49
N TYR A 118 -5.75 -14.45 18.21
CA TYR A 118 -5.16 -14.82 16.93
C TYR A 118 -4.11 -15.93 17.01
N GLY A 119 -3.73 -16.34 18.22
CA GLY A 119 -2.64 -17.27 18.48
C GLY A 119 -1.28 -16.58 18.47
N THR A 120 -0.23 -17.38 18.70
CA THR A 120 1.14 -16.91 18.97
C THR A 120 2.02 -16.80 17.73
N LYS A 121 1.53 -17.22 16.55
CA LYS A 121 2.33 -17.36 15.33
C LYS A 121 2.28 -16.15 14.41
N ILE A 122 1.39 -15.19 14.67
CA ILE A 122 1.24 -13.98 13.86
C ILE A 122 1.41 -12.75 14.74
N ALA A 123 1.84 -11.64 14.13
CA ALA A 123 2.16 -10.40 14.82
C ALA A 123 1.16 -9.27 14.51
N GLY A 124 0.33 -9.44 13.48
CA GLY A 124 -0.66 -8.50 13.02
C GLY A 124 -1.86 -9.24 12.41
N HIS A 125 -2.99 -8.55 12.30
CA HIS A 125 -4.15 -9.08 11.61
C HIS A 125 -5.10 -7.98 11.10
N TYR A 126 -5.32 -7.94 9.78
CA TYR A 126 -6.32 -7.09 9.16
C TYR A 126 -7.70 -7.76 9.05
N VAL A 127 -8.68 -7.23 9.76
CA VAL A 127 -10.07 -7.70 9.73
C VAL A 127 -10.89 -6.92 8.70
N TYR A 128 -10.95 -7.44 7.48
CA TYR A 128 -11.61 -6.81 6.31
C TYR A 128 -13.01 -6.25 6.61
N ARG A 129 -13.86 -7.02 7.32
CA ARG A 129 -15.25 -6.64 7.61
C ARG A 129 -15.36 -5.34 8.42
N PHE A 130 -14.41 -5.10 9.32
CA PHE A 130 -14.41 -3.94 10.21
C PHE A 130 -13.40 -2.88 9.81
N LYS A 131 -12.60 -3.14 8.76
CA LYS A 131 -11.48 -2.28 8.34
C LYS A 131 -10.52 -1.99 9.48
N LEU A 132 -10.33 -3.00 10.34
CA LEU A 132 -9.59 -2.87 11.58
C LEU A 132 -8.30 -3.67 11.49
N ILE A 133 -7.19 -3.01 11.74
CA ILE A 133 -5.87 -3.61 11.92
C ILE A 133 -5.69 -3.87 13.42
N HIS A 134 -5.37 -5.09 13.79
CA HIS A 134 -4.83 -5.38 15.11
C HIS A 134 -3.32 -5.60 15.01
N ILE A 135 -2.56 -4.99 15.89
CA ILE A 135 -1.11 -5.17 16.00
C ILE A 135 -0.80 -5.68 17.40
N LYS A 136 0.03 -6.70 17.48
CA LYS A 136 0.62 -7.18 18.72
C LYS A 136 1.62 -6.12 19.23
N GLU A 137 1.50 -5.65 20.47
CA GLU A 137 2.30 -4.51 20.94
C GLU A 137 3.82 -4.72 20.81
N SER A 138 4.33 -5.92 21.12
CA SER A 138 5.77 -6.19 21.06
C SER A 138 6.34 -6.17 19.64
N SER A 139 5.52 -6.37 18.61
CA SER A 139 5.98 -6.38 17.22
C SER A 139 6.19 -4.97 16.64
N LEU A 140 5.72 -3.92 17.32
CA LEU A 140 6.01 -2.52 16.94
C LEU A 140 7.48 -2.14 17.07
N PHE A 141 8.26 -2.93 17.81
CA PHE A 141 9.67 -2.64 18.07
C PHE A 141 10.60 -3.68 17.41
N ASP A 142 10.07 -4.61 16.60
CA ASP A 142 10.92 -5.50 15.80
C ASP A 142 11.58 -4.70 14.67
N THR A 143 12.90 -4.75 14.59
CA THR A 143 13.69 -4.03 13.59
C THR A 143 13.98 -4.86 12.34
N ARG A 144 13.54 -6.12 12.28
CA ARG A 144 13.79 -7.03 11.15
C ARG A 144 12.78 -6.91 10.03
N GLY A 145 11.62 -6.32 10.30
CA GLY A 145 10.52 -6.12 9.36
C GLY A 145 9.56 -5.06 9.90
N SER A 146 8.39 -4.91 9.28
CA SER A 146 7.36 -4.00 9.74
C SER A 146 5.98 -4.62 9.57
N VAL A 147 5.47 -5.16 10.67
CA VAL A 147 4.09 -5.63 10.78
C VAL A 147 3.08 -4.54 10.42
N VAL A 148 3.40 -3.27 10.74
CA VAL A 148 2.55 -2.13 10.44
C VAL A 148 2.38 -1.98 8.93
N LEU A 149 3.50 -1.99 8.18
CA LEU A 149 3.48 -1.87 6.74
C LEU A 149 2.79 -3.07 6.08
N HIS A 150 3.04 -4.28 6.59
CA HIS A 150 2.36 -5.49 6.12
C HIS A 150 0.83 -5.36 6.23
N GLU A 151 0.31 -5.03 7.43
CA GLU A 151 -1.12 -4.92 7.66
C GLU A 151 -1.74 -3.71 6.94
N LEU A 152 -0.99 -2.61 6.79
CA LEU A 152 -1.39 -1.50 5.93
C LEU A 152 -1.45 -1.93 4.46
N GLY A 153 -0.59 -2.85 4.01
CA GLY A 153 -0.67 -3.47 2.69
C GLY A 153 -2.00 -4.19 2.44
N HIS A 154 -2.51 -4.93 3.42
CA HIS A 154 -3.86 -5.50 3.36
C HIS A 154 -4.97 -4.43 3.34
N ALA A 155 -4.81 -3.35 4.11
CA ALA A 155 -5.76 -2.24 4.09
C ALA A 155 -5.74 -1.48 2.75
N ILE A 156 -4.58 -1.32 2.12
CA ILE A 156 -4.39 -0.75 0.78
C ILE A 156 -5.05 -1.65 -0.27
N ASP A 157 -4.89 -2.98 -0.20
CA ASP A 157 -5.62 -3.93 -1.06
C ASP A 157 -7.13 -3.66 -0.97
N HIS A 158 -7.67 -3.59 0.24
CA HIS A 158 -9.10 -3.34 0.47
C HIS A 158 -9.54 -1.97 -0.07
N LEU A 159 -8.77 -0.92 0.18
CA LEU A 159 -9.05 0.43 -0.29
C LEU A 159 -9.14 0.47 -1.81
N ILE A 160 -8.10 0.01 -2.52
CA ILE A 160 -8.03 0.06 -3.98
C ILE A 160 -9.10 -0.85 -4.59
N SER A 161 -9.32 -2.03 -4.02
CA SER A 161 -10.37 -2.96 -4.44
C SER A 161 -11.75 -2.30 -4.41
N SER A 162 -12.03 -1.58 -3.33
CA SER A 162 -13.32 -0.93 -3.09
C SER A 162 -13.53 0.30 -3.97
N LEU A 163 -12.51 1.13 -4.12
CA LEU A 163 -12.63 2.42 -4.80
C LEU A 163 -12.43 2.32 -6.32
N CYS A 164 -11.59 1.40 -6.78
CA CYS A 164 -11.10 1.40 -8.16
C CYS A 164 -11.41 0.10 -8.93
N ASN A 165 -11.85 -0.97 -8.24
CA ASN A 165 -11.96 -2.29 -8.84
C ASN A 165 -13.32 -2.98 -8.63
N GLY A 166 -14.37 -2.21 -8.29
CA GLY A 166 -15.73 -2.74 -8.14
C GLY A 166 -15.85 -3.82 -7.05
N GLY A 167 -14.99 -3.78 -6.03
CA GLY A 167 -14.96 -4.73 -4.92
C GLY A 167 -14.16 -6.01 -5.17
N TYR A 168 -13.63 -6.24 -6.37
CA TYR A 168 -12.73 -7.36 -6.63
C TYR A 168 -11.34 -7.08 -6.04
N ARG A 169 -10.73 -8.09 -5.41
CA ARG A 169 -9.40 -7.95 -4.79
C ARG A 169 -8.34 -7.55 -5.80
N ILE A 170 -7.68 -6.42 -5.56
CA ILE A 170 -6.68 -5.92 -6.50
C ILE A 170 -5.44 -6.78 -6.48
N SER A 171 -5.06 -7.28 -5.31
CA SER A 171 -3.96 -8.22 -5.13
C SER A 171 -4.06 -9.44 -6.06
N THR A 172 -5.26 -9.99 -6.29
CA THR A 172 -5.49 -11.06 -7.27
C THR A 172 -5.20 -10.63 -8.70
N LYS A 173 -5.60 -9.42 -9.10
CA LYS A 173 -5.29 -8.92 -10.45
C LYS A 173 -3.79 -8.69 -10.63
N LEU A 174 -3.14 -8.03 -9.66
CA LEU A 174 -1.69 -7.81 -9.69
C LEU A 174 -0.93 -9.13 -9.76
N TRP A 175 -1.38 -10.15 -9.01
CA TRP A 175 -0.79 -11.48 -9.05
C TRP A 175 -0.75 -12.07 -10.45
N HIS A 176 -1.85 -11.94 -11.21
CA HIS A 176 -1.97 -12.47 -12.56
C HIS A 176 -1.36 -11.56 -13.62
N TRP A 177 -1.53 -10.24 -13.51
CA TRP A 177 -0.94 -9.28 -14.44
C TRP A 177 0.59 -9.34 -14.46
N PHE A 178 1.20 -9.55 -13.30
CA PHE A 178 2.66 -9.58 -13.19
C PHE A 178 3.25 -11.00 -13.33
N ALA A 179 2.40 -12.02 -13.51
CA ALA A 179 2.84 -13.42 -13.52
C ALA A 179 3.88 -13.74 -14.59
N GLU A 180 3.77 -13.16 -15.79
CA GLU A 180 4.72 -13.41 -16.89
C GLU A 180 6.09 -12.76 -16.67
N GLN A 181 6.15 -11.70 -15.86
CA GLN A 181 7.37 -10.92 -15.61
C GLN A 181 8.02 -11.27 -14.27
N ARG A 182 7.23 -11.81 -13.32
CA ARG A 182 7.68 -12.27 -12.02
C ARG A 182 8.63 -13.46 -12.17
N ARG A 183 9.83 -13.32 -11.61
CA ARG A 183 10.90 -14.34 -11.54
C ARG A 183 10.90 -15.10 -10.22
N GLY A 184 10.24 -14.56 -9.19
CA GLY A 184 10.05 -15.19 -7.89
C GLY A 184 9.23 -14.30 -6.96
N PHE A 185 8.93 -14.79 -5.77
CA PHE A 185 8.29 -14.01 -4.71
C PHE A 185 9.36 -13.45 -3.76
N VAL A 186 9.07 -12.31 -3.12
CA VAL A 186 10.00 -11.68 -2.16
C VAL A 186 10.22 -12.54 -0.92
N THR A 187 9.18 -13.24 -0.47
CA THR A 187 9.26 -14.26 0.58
C THR A 187 8.50 -15.52 0.17
N ALA A 188 8.70 -16.61 0.91
CA ALA A 188 7.87 -17.81 0.76
C ALA A 188 6.40 -17.54 1.15
N TYR A 189 6.17 -16.67 2.14
CA TYR A 189 4.83 -16.35 2.62
C TYR A 189 4.00 -15.56 1.59
N ALA A 190 4.65 -14.65 0.85
CA ALA A 190 4.05 -13.93 -0.28
C ALA A 190 3.45 -14.88 -1.33
N SER A 191 3.99 -16.09 -1.50
CA SER A 191 3.50 -17.08 -2.47
C SER A 191 2.24 -17.84 -2.03
N THR A 192 1.76 -17.63 -0.80
CA THR A 192 0.66 -18.43 -0.24
C THR A 192 -0.71 -18.04 -0.78
N LYS A 193 -0.98 -16.74 -0.95
CA LYS A 193 -2.22 -16.20 -1.49
C LYS A 193 -2.01 -14.76 -1.98
N PRO A 194 -2.85 -14.26 -2.92
CA PRO A 194 -2.67 -12.92 -3.48
C PRO A 194 -2.61 -11.79 -2.47
N ALA A 195 -3.40 -11.85 -1.40
CA ALA A 195 -3.39 -10.82 -0.37
C ALA A 195 -2.01 -10.68 0.32
N GLU A 196 -1.33 -11.81 0.59
CA GLU A 196 0.02 -11.78 1.18
C GLU A 196 1.05 -11.33 0.17
N TYR A 197 0.88 -11.68 -1.11
CA TYR A 197 1.76 -11.17 -2.15
C TYR A 197 1.81 -9.64 -2.19
N LEU A 198 0.67 -8.95 -2.06
CA LEU A 198 0.68 -7.49 -1.99
C LEU A 198 1.23 -6.99 -0.64
N ALA A 199 0.80 -7.56 0.49
CA ALA A 199 1.22 -7.11 1.82
C ALA A 199 2.74 -7.26 2.05
N GLU A 200 3.29 -8.43 1.73
CA GLU A 200 4.74 -8.70 1.82
C GLU A 200 5.54 -7.82 0.85
N SER A 201 4.99 -7.51 -0.33
CA SER A 201 5.67 -6.60 -1.26
C SER A 201 5.67 -5.16 -0.74
N VAL A 202 4.58 -4.71 -0.09
CA VAL A 202 4.51 -3.38 0.56
C VAL A 202 5.52 -3.28 1.70
N GLU A 203 5.61 -4.30 2.56
CA GLU A 203 6.60 -4.35 3.62
C GLU A 203 8.03 -4.31 3.05
N ALA A 204 8.34 -5.23 2.12
CA ALA A 204 9.66 -5.34 1.51
C ALA A 204 10.10 -4.05 0.79
N TYR A 205 9.17 -3.28 0.23
CA TYR A 205 9.47 -2.02 -0.44
C TYR A 205 10.13 -0.99 0.50
N PHE A 206 9.76 -0.97 1.78
CA PHE A 206 10.30 -0.02 2.77
C PHE A 206 11.36 -0.63 3.70
N VAL A 207 11.34 -1.96 3.90
CA VAL A 207 12.34 -2.64 4.73
C VAL A 207 13.69 -2.66 4.01
N ARG A 208 14.76 -2.43 4.78
CA ARG A 208 16.12 -2.30 4.26
C ARG A 208 16.54 -3.55 3.50
N ASP A 209 17.14 -3.35 2.33
CA ASP A 209 17.68 -4.38 1.42
C ASP A 209 16.64 -5.35 0.80
N GLU A 210 15.42 -5.47 1.36
CA GLU A 210 14.35 -6.29 0.79
C GLU A 210 13.76 -5.70 -0.50
N HIS A 211 13.76 -4.37 -0.64
CA HIS A 211 13.31 -3.71 -1.88
C HIS A 211 14.16 -4.12 -3.09
N LEU A 212 15.45 -4.45 -2.88
CA LEU A 212 16.34 -4.97 -3.93
C LEU A 212 15.92 -6.37 -4.35
N VAL A 213 15.54 -7.22 -3.38
CA VAL A 213 15.00 -8.55 -3.65
C VAL A 213 13.68 -8.43 -4.42
N LEU A 214 12.79 -7.53 -4.00
CA LEU A 214 11.54 -7.27 -4.71
C LEU A 214 11.80 -6.80 -6.15
N GLN A 215 12.72 -5.87 -6.36
CA GLN A 215 13.09 -5.38 -7.68
C GLN A 215 13.64 -6.48 -8.59
N GLU A 216 14.45 -7.40 -8.05
CA GLU A 216 15.01 -8.51 -8.80
C GLU A 216 13.97 -9.60 -9.12
N ARG A 217 13.15 -9.96 -8.13
CA ARG A 217 12.23 -11.10 -8.16
C ARG A 217 10.89 -10.76 -8.82
N ASP A 218 10.37 -9.56 -8.59
CA ASP A 218 9.10 -9.08 -9.16
C ASP A 218 9.21 -7.60 -9.56
N PRO A 219 9.91 -7.29 -10.67
CA PRO A 219 10.15 -5.92 -11.09
C PRO A 219 8.85 -5.15 -11.40
N SER A 220 7.79 -5.84 -11.83
CA SER A 220 6.50 -5.21 -12.12
C SER A 220 5.79 -4.77 -10.84
N MET A 221 5.82 -5.60 -9.80
CA MET A 221 5.31 -5.21 -8.48
C MET A 221 6.14 -4.07 -7.89
N TYR A 222 7.47 -4.13 -7.99
CA TYR A 222 8.34 -3.05 -7.55
C TYR A 222 7.96 -1.71 -8.20
N LEU A 223 7.85 -1.66 -9.54
CA LEU A 223 7.50 -0.43 -10.25
C LEU A 223 6.10 0.08 -9.89
N PHE A 224 5.13 -0.84 -9.72
CA PHE A 224 3.79 -0.46 -9.28
C PHE A 224 3.80 0.20 -7.89
N LEU A 225 4.58 -0.34 -6.95
CA LEU A 225 4.72 0.23 -5.61
C LEU A 225 5.52 1.54 -5.62
N ASP A 226 6.56 1.63 -6.44
CA ASP A 226 7.35 2.86 -6.63
C ASP A 226 6.46 4.01 -7.12
N ASP A 227 5.64 3.77 -8.14
CA ASP A 227 4.66 4.74 -8.62
C ASP A 227 3.63 5.07 -7.53
N LEU A 228 3.05 4.05 -6.87
CA LEU A 228 2.06 4.22 -5.82
C LEU A 228 2.58 5.14 -4.69
N PHE A 229 3.76 4.86 -4.15
CA PHE A 229 4.30 5.58 -3.00
C PHE A 229 4.91 6.93 -3.39
N THR A 230 5.49 7.06 -4.59
CA THR A 230 5.91 8.36 -5.12
C THR A 230 4.72 9.31 -5.26
N ILE A 231 3.61 8.85 -5.85
CA ILE A 231 2.39 9.67 -5.98
C ILE A 231 1.80 9.98 -4.60
N SER A 232 1.92 9.06 -3.64
CA SER A 232 1.37 9.20 -2.30
C SER A 232 2.11 10.21 -1.43
N ALA A 233 3.39 10.43 -1.70
CA ALA A 233 4.24 11.41 -1.02
C ALA A 233 4.20 12.81 -1.65
N ALA A 234 3.85 12.90 -2.95
CA ALA A 234 3.74 14.16 -3.69
C ALA A 234 2.64 15.10 -3.19
#